data_AF-A0AAW4XWY7-F1
#
_entry.id   AF-A0AAW4XWY7-F1
#
_cell.length_a   1.000
_cell.length_b   1.000
_cell.length_c   1.000
_cell.angle_alpha   90.00
_cell.angle_beta   90.00
_cell.angle_gamma   90.00
#
_symmetry.space_group_name_H-M   'P 1'
#
loop_
_entity.id
_entity.type
_entity.pdbx_description
1 polymer ?
#
loop_
_entity_poly.entity_id
_entity_poly.type
_entity_poly.pdbx_seq_one_letter_code
_entity_poly.pdbx_strand_id
1 'polypeptide(L)'
;MKSVWHYTTATNAGLILACGEILPASANVPVREKPAVWFSRNQHCEPTALKAVQTSVGLRTLTMEEQSKLGGLVRIGVPENDPRLIAWHAVQKALRMSPKMQRALEQSGRLQGANPQEWFVILGPVPTVHLRVERWSPEHAWSE
;
A
#
# COMPACT_ATOMS: atom_id res chain seq x y z
N MET A 1 12.13 16.41 -1.16
CA MET A 1 11.80 15.36 -2.15
C MET A 1 10.47 14.73 -1.77
N LYS A 2 9.64 14.37 -2.74
CA LYS A 2 8.36 13.69 -2.45
C LYS A 2 8.59 12.19 -2.25
N SER A 3 7.72 11.57 -1.46
CA SER A 3 7.78 10.14 -1.16
C SER A 3 6.63 9.38 -1.84
N VAL A 4 6.86 8.09 -2.08
CA VAL A 4 5.84 7.11 -2.45
C VAL A 4 5.64 6.19 -1.26
N TRP A 5 4.37 5.91 -0.93
CA TRP A 5 3.97 5.47 0.41
C TRP A 5 3.45 4.04 0.41
N HIS A 6 3.98 3.21 1.31
CA HIS A 6 3.39 1.95 1.71
C HIS A 6 2.47 2.20 2.92
N TYR A 7 1.17 2.01 2.75
CA TYR A 7 0.16 2.22 3.78
C TYR A 7 -0.13 0.93 4.56
N THR A 8 -0.17 1.02 5.88
CA THR A 8 -0.32 -0.14 6.76
C THR A 8 -0.98 0.21 8.10
N THR A 9 -1.28 -0.80 8.92
CA THR A 9 -1.82 -0.63 10.28
C THR A 9 -0.71 -0.39 11.29
N ALA A 10 -1.01 0.16 12.47
CA ALA A 10 0.00 0.36 13.51
C ALA A 10 0.66 -0.97 13.95
N THR A 11 -0.12 -2.05 14.07
CA THR A 11 0.40 -3.38 14.40
C THR A 11 1.41 -3.86 13.35
N ASN A 12 1.07 -3.78 12.07
CA ASN A 12 1.96 -4.21 10.99
C ASN A 12 3.18 -3.30 10.88
N ALA A 13 3.03 -1.99 11.09
CA ALA A 13 4.17 -1.07 11.14
C ALA A 13 5.15 -1.48 12.25
N GLY A 14 4.67 -1.81 13.45
CA GLY A 14 5.51 -2.32 14.54
C GLY A 14 6.29 -3.58 14.15
N LEU A 15 5.64 -4.53 13.48
CA LEU A 15 6.29 -5.76 12.99
C LEU A 15 7.33 -5.47 11.89
N ILE A 16 7.00 -4.61 10.93
CA ILE A 16 7.89 -4.19 9.85
C ILE A 16 9.15 -3.52 10.43
N LEU A 17 8.98 -2.61 11.38
CA LEU A 17 10.09 -1.90 12.01
C LEU A 17 10.95 -2.84 12.86
N ALA A 18 10.36 -3.78 13.58
CA ALA A 18 11.08 -4.78 14.35
C ALA A 18 11.86 -5.77 13.46
N CYS A 19 11.32 -6.12 12.30
CA CYS A 19 11.95 -7.01 11.32
C CYS A 19 13.03 -6.29 10.47
N GLY A 20 12.97 -4.96 10.39
CA GLY A 20 13.90 -4.14 9.61
C GLY A 20 13.61 -4.08 8.11
N GLU A 21 12.49 -4.66 7.66
CA GLU A 21 12.11 -4.68 6.24
C GLU A 21 10.60 -4.79 6.03
N ILE A 22 10.11 -4.20 4.93
CA ILE A 22 8.78 -4.45 4.40
C ILE A 22 8.87 -5.69 3.50
N LEU A 23 8.17 -6.76 3.87
CA LEU A 23 8.12 -7.99 3.09
C LEU A 23 7.04 -7.91 1.99
N PRO A 24 7.27 -8.52 0.80
CA PRO A 24 6.27 -8.62 -0.24
C PRO A 24 4.97 -9.26 0.23
N ALA A 25 3.84 -8.71 -0.19
CA ALA A 25 2.55 -9.35 0.07
C ALA A 25 2.43 -10.64 -0.75
N SER A 26 2.36 -11.78 -0.08
CA SER A 26 2.22 -13.11 -0.69
C SER A 26 0.80 -13.66 -0.64
N ALA A 27 -0.07 -13.09 0.19
CA ALA A 27 -1.46 -13.51 0.31
C ALA A 27 -2.20 -13.35 -1.02
N ASN A 28 -2.90 -14.41 -1.45
CA ASN A 28 -3.66 -14.46 -2.70
C ASN A 28 -2.87 -14.19 -3.99
N VAL A 29 -1.53 -14.26 -3.95
CA VAL A 29 -0.70 -14.18 -5.16
C VAL A 29 -0.72 -15.54 -5.85
N PRO A 30 -1.17 -15.63 -7.12
CA PRO A 30 -1.12 -16.89 -7.86
C PRO A 30 0.33 -17.41 -7.94
N VAL A 31 0.52 -18.74 -7.90
CA VAL A 31 1.86 -19.39 -7.93
C VAL A 31 2.75 -18.92 -9.08
N ARG A 32 2.16 -18.44 -10.19
CA ARG A 32 2.89 -17.96 -11.36
C ARG A 32 3.27 -16.46 -11.30
N GLU A 33 2.65 -15.70 -10.41
CA GLU A 33 2.91 -14.28 -10.21
C GLU A 33 3.96 -14.07 -9.11
N LYS A 34 4.70 -12.96 -9.17
CA LYS A 34 5.69 -12.62 -8.14
C LYS A 34 5.05 -11.70 -7.10
N PRO A 35 5.24 -11.96 -5.80
CA PRO A 35 4.82 -11.02 -4.76
C PRO A 35 5.69 -9.75 -4.83
N ALA A 36 5.12 -8.63 -4.40
CA ALA A 36 5.83 -7.35 -4.34
C ALA A 36 5.36 -6.49 -3.16
N VAL A 37 6.17 -5.49 -2.82
CA VAL A 37 5.78 -4.43 -1.89
C VAL A 37 5.09 -3.33 -2.68
N TRP A 38 3.88 -2.97 -2.27
CA TRP A 38 3.05 -1.98 -2.93
C TRP A 38 3.23 -0.60 -2.32
N PHE A 39 3.29 0.41 -3.19
CA PHE A 39 3.40 1.80 -2.83
C PHE A 39 2.40 2.64 -3.65
N SER A 40 2.02 3.79 -3.11
CA SER A 40 1.19 4.78 -3.81
C SER A 40 1.76 6.18 -3.66
N ARG A 41 1.73 6.96 -4.75
CA ARG A 41 2.10 8.38 -4.75
C ARG A 41 0.98 9.27 -4.21
N ASN A 42 -0.20 8.72 -3.94
CA ASN A 42 -1.27 9.46 -3.28
C ASN A 42 -0.76 10.01 -1.94
N GLN A 43 -0.80 11.33 -1.75
CA GLN A 43 -0.28 11.98 -0.53
C GLN A 43 -1.34 12.11 0.56
N HIS A 44 -2.62 11.89 0.24
CA HIS A 44 -3.70 11.91 1.23
C HIS A 44 -3.85 10.52 1.85
N CYS A 45 -4.26 9.52 1.07
CA CYS A 45 -4.29 8.11 1.44
C CYS A 45 -4.61 7.27 0.21
N GLU A 46 -3.98 6.10 0.07
CA GLU A 46 -4.35 5.12 -0.95
C GLU A 46 -5.64 4.37 -0.53
N PRO A 47 -6.78 4.54 -1.21
CA PRO A 47 -8.05 3.97 -0.75
C PRO A 47 -8.04 2.44 -0.68
N THR A 48 -7.29 1.78 -1.58
CA THR A 48 -7.17 0.31 -1.60
C THR A 48 -6.40 -0.27 -0.42
N ALA A 49 -5.68 0.55 0.35
CA ALA A 49 -4.99 0.14 1.56
C ALA A 49 -5.89 0.16 2.81
N LEU A 50 -7.08 0.76 2.71
CA LEU A 50 -8.03 0.82 3.82
C LEU A 50 -8.73 -0.54 3.98
N LYS A 51 -8.89 -0.98 5.23
CA LYS A 51 -9.47 -2.28 5.57
C LYS A 51 -10.98 -2.24 5.37
N ALA A 52 -11.55 -3.38 4.99
CA ALA A 52 -12.98 -3.59 5.00
C ALA A 52 -13.43 -4.20 6.33
N VAL A 53 -14.60 -3.80 6.80
CA VAL A 53 -15.29 -4.37 7.96
C VAL A 53 -16.62 -4.97 7.55
N GLN A 54 -16.98 -6.07 8.20
CA GLN A 54 -18.31 -6.68 8.04
C GLN A 54 -19.31 -5.88 8.86
N THR A 55 -20.39 -5.46 8.22
CA THR A 55 -21.55 -4.81 8.85
C THR A 55 -22.80 -5.68 8.69
N SER A 56 -23.91 -5.28 9.32
CA SER A 56 -25.21 -5.95 9.13
C SER A 56 -25.73 -5.89 7.68
N VAL A 57 -25.25 -4.94 6.88
CA VAL A 57 -25.67 -4.73 5.48
C VAL A 57 -24.63 -5.22 4.46
N GLY A 58 -23.49 -5.77 4.90
CA GLY A 58 -22.42 -6.26 4.03
C GLY A 58 -21.03 -5.71 4.40
N LEU A 59 -20.07 -5.93 3.50
CA LEU A 59 -18.71 -5.39 3.65
C LEU A 59 -18.66 -3.91 3.28
N ARG A 60 -18.00 -3.10 4.12
CA ARG A 60 -17.75 -1.68 3.88
C ARG A 60 -16.28 -1.36 4.15
N THR A 61 -15.66 -0.57 3.27
CA THR A 61 -14.31 -0.02 3.51
C THR A 61 -14.36 1.05 4.60
N LEU A 62 -13.40 0.98 5.53
CA LEU A 62 -13.23 1.98 6.58
C LEU A 62 -12.83 3.33 6.00
N THR A 63 -13.22 4.41 6.66
CA THR A 63 -12.60 5.73 6.43
C THR A 63 -11.20 5.77 7.04
N MET A 64 -10.38 6.76 6.67
CA MET A 64 -9.09 6.98 7.32
C MET A 64 -9.23 7.20 8.83
N GLU A 65 -10.26 7.94 9.25
CA GLU A 65 -10.55 8.21 10.65
C GLU A 65 -10.91 6.92 11.40
N GLU A 66 -11.81 6.10 10.84
CA GLU A 66 -12.20 4.83 11.44
C GLU A 66 -11.01 3.87 11.51
N GLN A 67 -10.20 3.76 10.45
CA GLN A 67 -9.01 2.91 10.46
C GLN A 67 -7.97 3.38 11.48
N SER A 68 -7.73 4.70 11.58
CA SER A 68 -6.80 5.24 12.58
C SER A 68 -7.25 4.90 14.01
N LYS A 69 -8.55 5.02 14.30
CA LYS A 69 -9.12 4.67 15.62
C LYS A 69 -9.07 3.18 15.93
N LEU A 70 -9.37 2.31 14.96
CA LEU A 70 -9.50 0.87 15.18
C LEU A 70 -8.16 0.12 15.19
N GLY A 71 -7.22 0.51 14.34
CA GLY A 71 -5.97 -0.24 14.14
C GLY A 71 -4.75 0.64 13.85
N GLY A 72 -4.91 1.95 13.90
CA GLY A 72 -3.92 2.91 13.43
C GLY A 72 -3.80 2.94 11.90
N LEU A 73 -3.35 4.09 11.40
CA LEU A 73 -3.03 4.29 10.00
C LEU A 73 -1.61 4.86 9.93
N VAL A 74 -0.70 4.08 9.35
CA VAL A 74 0.73 4.40 9.23
C VAL A 74 1.12 4.31 7.76
N ARG A 75 2.06 5.15 7.34
CA ARG A 75 2.69 5.04 6.02
C ARG A 75 4.21 5.06 6.13
N ILE A 76 4.85 4.26 5.29
CA ILE A 76 6.32 4.13 5.21
C ILE A 76 6.74 4.53 3.80
N GLY A 77 7.57 5.55 3.69
CA GLY A 77 7.89 6.25 2.45
C GLY A 77 9.29 5.97 1.95
N VAL A 78 9.39 5.69 0.64
CA VAL A 78 10.64 5.73 -0.12
C VAL A 78 10.69 7.03 -0.96
N PRO A 79 11.89 7.53 -1.32
CA PRO A 79 12.01 8.63 -2.27
C PRO A 79 11.34 8.31 -3.62
N GLU A 80 10.67 9.28 -4.25
CA GLU A 80 10.00 9.05 -5.56
C GLU A 80 10.96 8.69 -6.70
N ASN A 81 12.24 9.00 -6.55
CA ASN A 81 13.31 8.67 -7.49
C ASN A 81 14.05 7.36 -7.14
N ASP A 82 13.54 6.56 -6.19
CA ASP A 82 14.12 5.26 -5.87
C ASP A 82 14.12 4.37 -7.14
N PRO A 83 15.29 3.93 -7.63
CA PRO A 83 15.41 3.21 -8.90
C PRO A 83 14.75 1.83 -8.89
N ARG A 84 14.39 1.32 -7.70
CA ARG A 84 13.69 0.04 -7.55
C ARG A 84 12.19 0.16 -7.83
N LEU A 85 11.63 1.37 -7.83
CA LEU A 85 10.21 1.61 -8.07
C LEU A 85 9.84 1.27 -9.51
N ILE A 86 8.88 0.36 -9.66
CA ILE A 86 8.27 0.00 -10.94
C ILE A 86 6.88 0.60 -10.97
N ALA A 87 6.66 1.55 -11.88
CA ALA A 87 5.35 2.15 -12.08
C ALA A 87 4.33 1.14 -12.63
N TRP A 88 3.05 1.39 -12.35
CA TRP A 88 1.95 0.49 -12.74
C TRP A 88 1.95 0.07 -14.21
N HIS A 89 2.23 0.98 -15.13
CA HIS A 89 2.25 0.66 -16.58
C HIS A 89 3.32 -0.38 -16.96
N ALA A 90 4.37 -0.56 -16.16
CA ALA A 90 5.45 -1.54 -16.37
C ALA A 90 5.32 -2.80 -15.48
N VAL A 91 4.32 -2.83 -14.59
CA VAL A 91 4.19 -3.84 -13.53
C VAL A 91 3.97 -5.26 -14.07
N GLN A 92 3.30 -5.38 -15.22
CA GLN A 92 2.82 -6.65 -15.73
C GLN A 92 3.96 -7.62 -16.02
N LYS A 93 5.00 -7.13 -16.71
CA LYS A 93 6.21 -7.90 -17.01
C LYS A 93 7.01 -8.22 -15.74
N ALA A 94 7.09 -7.27 -14.81
CA ALA A 94 7.84 -7.42 -13.57
C ALA A 94 7.24 -8.50 -12.65
N LEU A 95 5.92 -8.47 -12.46
CA LEU A 95 5.19 -9.40 -11.58
C LEU A 95 4.76 -10.70 -12.28
N ARG A 96 4.99 -10.83 -13.59
CA ARG A 96 4.41 -11.90 -14.42
C ARG A 96 2.87 -11.95 -14.29
N MET A 97 2.28 -10.78 -14.05
CA MET A 97 0.84 -10.62 -13.81
C MET A 97 0.08 -10.80 -15.11
N SER A 98 -1.03 -11.53 -15.07
CA SER A 98 -1.87 -11.66 -16.26
C SER A 98 -2.58 -10.34 -16.63
N PRO A 99 -2.88 -10.08 -17.92
CA PRO A 99 -3.70 -8.92 -18.31
C PRO A 99 -5.07 -8.89 -17.64
N LYS A 100 -5.64 -10.07 -17.34
CA LYS A 100 -6.90 -10.19 -16.63
C LYS A 100 -6.77 -9.71 -15.18
N MET A 101 -5.73 -10.16 -14.46
CA MET A 101 -5.46 -9.73 -13.08
C MET A 101 -5.20 -8.23 -13.01
N GLN A 102 -4.39 -7.69 -13.93
CA GLN A 102 -4.12 -6.25 -13.97
C GLN A 102 -5.40 -5.43 -14.13
N ARG A 103 -6.27 -5.81 -15.08
CA ARG A 103 -7.58 -5.14 -15.26
C ARG A 103 -8.49 -5.28 -14.04
N ALA A 104 -8.50 -6.45 -13.38
CA ALA A 104 -9.30 -6.66 -12.19
C ALA A 104 -8.84 -5.78 -11.02
N LEU A 105 -7.52 -5.65 -10.81
CA LEU A 105 -6.94 -4.75 -9.82
C LEU A 105 -7.28 -3.29 -10.14
N GLU A 106 -7.11 -2.85 -11.39
CA GLU A 106 -7.49 -1.50 -11.79
C GLU A 106 -8.97 -1.21 -11.57
N GLN A 107 -9.85 -2.12 -11.97
CA GLN A 107 -11.28 -1.96 -11.79
C GLN A 107 -11.65 -1.90 -10.31
N SER A 108 -11.13 -2.82 -9.50
CA SER A 108 -11.35 -2.84 -8.06
C SER A 108 -10.83 -1.57 -7.37
N GLY A 109 -9.65 -1.09 -7.76
CA GLY A 109 -9.08 0.16 -7.25
C GLY A 109 -9.91 1.37 -7.61
N ARG A 110 -10.31 1.51 -8.88
CA ARG A 110 -11.16 2.61 -9.34
C ARG A 110 -12.52 2.63 -8.63
N LEU A 111 -13.12 1.45 -8.38
CA LEU A 111 -14.37 1.35 -7.61
C LEU A 111 -14.20 1.82 -6.16
N GLN A 112 -12.99 1.73 -5.60
CA GLN A 112 -12.64 2.25 -4.28
C GLN A 112 -12.17 3.71 -4.31
N GLY A 113 -12.14 4.36 -5.49
CA GLY A 113 -11.68 5.73 -5.66
C GLY A 113 -10.17 5.90 -5.82
N ALA A 114 -9.42 4.81 -5.99
CA ALA A 114 -7.99 4.87 -6.23
C ALA A 114 -7.63 5.25 -7.67
N ASN A 115 -6.44 5.79 -7.86
CA ASN A 115 -5.85 6.06 -9.16
C ASN A 115 -4.68 5.10 -9.44
N PRO A 116 -4.86 4.10 -10.32
CA PRO A 116 -3.80 3.14 -10.63
C PRO A 116 -2.50 3.75 -11.16
N GLN A 117 -2.54 4.97 -11.73
CA GLN A 117 -1.32 5.67 -12.16
C GLN A 117 -0.47 6.23 -11.01
N GLU A 118 -0.97 6.13 -9.79
CA GLU A 118 -0.23 6.44 -8.57
C GLU A 118 0.41 5.19 -7.96
N TRP A 119 0.13 3.99 -8.48
CA TRP A 119 0.64 2.75 -7.94
C TRP A 119 2.05 2.43 -8.43
N PHE A 120 2.86 1.97 -7.50
CA PHE A 120 4.22 1.49 -7.73
C PHE A 120 4.44 0.20 -6.97
N VAL A 121 5.40 -0.59 -7.43
CA VAL A 121 5.85 -1.77 -6.71
C VAL A 121 7.37 -1.81 -6.61
N ILE A 122 7.89 -2.42 -5.55
CA ILE A 122 9.27 -2.89 -5.47
C ILE A 122 9.25 -4.42 -5.37
N LEU A 123 10.10 -5.07 -6.18
CA LEU A 123 10.28 -6.51 -6.13
C LEU A 123 11.17 -6.89 -4.94
N GLY A 124 10.71 -7.84 -4.13
CA GLY A 124 11.45 -8.32 -2.96
C GLY A 124 11.33 -7.41 -1.72
N PRO A 125 12.02 -7.75 -0.62
CA PRO A 125 11.99 -6.98 0.61
C PRO A 125 12.53 -5.56 0.44
N VAL A 126 11.96 -4.62 1.19
CA VAL A 126 12.40 -3.22 1.24
C VAL A 126 12.94 -2.92 2.64
N PRO A 127 14.27 -2.77 2.82
CA PRO A 127 14.84 -2.41 4.11
C PRO A 127 14.24 -1.11 4.64
N THR A 128 13.90 -1.06 5.94
CA THR A 128 13.31 0.12 6.58
C THR A 128 14.33 1.19 6.93
N VAL A 129 15.63 0.90 6.74
CA VAL A 129 16.72 1.85 7.01
C VAL A 129 16.51 3.13 6.19
N HIS A 130 16.56 4.27 6.86
CA HIS A 130 16.35 5.61 6.26
C HIS A 130 14.98 5.83 5.59
N LEU A 131 13.99 4.97 5.83
CA LEU A 131 12.63 5.23 5.34
C LEU A 131 11.92 6.24 6.23
N ARG A 132 11.08 7.07 5.60
CA ARG A 132 10.24 8.02 6.30
C ARG A 132 9.03 7.29 6.86
N VAL A 133 8.73 7.43 8.14
CA VAL A 133 7.54 6.83 8.76
C VAL A 133 6.63 7.96 9.20
N GLU A 134 5.35 7.87 8.86
CA GLU A 134 4.34 8.82 9.34
C GLU A 134 3.10 8.08 9.83
N ARG A 135 2.45 8.64 10.83
CA ARG A 135 1.17 8.19 11.36
C ARG A 135 0.11 9.24 11.09
N TRP A 136 -1.10 8.78 10.79
CA TRP A 136 -2.26 9.66 10.69
C TRP A 136 -2.76 10.01 12.08
N SER A 137 -2.79 11.31 12.39
CA SER A 137 -3.14 11.83 13.69
C SER A 137 -4.65 12.14 13.81
N PRO A 138 -5.19 12.26 15.04
CA PRO A 138 -6.57 12.70 15.26
C PRO A 138 -6.87 14.10 14.70
N GLU A 139 -5.85 14.93 14.52
CA GLU A 139 -5.93 16.28 13.94
C GLU A 139 -6.04 16.26 12.41
N HIS A 140 -6.26 15.08 11.82
CA HIS A 140 -6.40 14.87 10.38
C HIS A 140 -5.17 15.27 9.57
N ALA A 141 -3.99 14.97 10.11
CA ALA A 141 -2.70 15.24 9.48
C ALA A 141 -1.76 14.03 9.57
N TRP A 142 -0.81 13.98 8.65
CA TRP A 142 0.32 13.06 8.73
C TRP A 142 1.43 13.68 9.58
N SER A 143 1.93 12.94 10.56
CA SER A 143 3.04 13.34 11.43
C SER A 143 4.06 12.21 11.54
N GLU A 144 5.35 12.56 11.65
CA GLU A 144 6.43 11.60 11.95
C GLU A 144 6.34 11.07 13.38
#